data_AF-A0A959AGM8-F1
#
_entry.id   AF-A0A959AGM8-F1
#
_cell.length_a   1.000
_cell.length_b   1.000
_cell.length_c   1.000
_cell.angle_alpha   90.00
_cell.angle_beta   90.00
_cell.angle_gamma   90.00
#
_symmetry.space_group_name_H-M   'P 1'
#
loop_
_entity.id
_entity.type
_entity.pdbx_description
1 polymer ?
#
loop_
_entity_poly.entity_id
_entity_poly.type
_entity_poly.pdbx_seq_one_letter_code
_entity_poly.pdbx_strand_id
1 'polypeptide(L)'
;KPWAKHGVFAALEFQSEVERRLFGAGDGSQKGPALRLPDFIRGRMSTDLPGSSYIPGLYPAPLYDLLPDFIYRRLRDGLTEFGKLMRGYHTNEANVVATESRTSAPARIPRDAETLMHPEMPGLFPCGEGAGYAGGIISAAMDGQKVALAVERMLLANA
;
A
#
# COMPACT_ATOMS: atom_id res chain seq x y z
N LYS A 1 -16.31 11.79 -3.45
CA LYS A 1 -15.55 10.61 -2.98
C LYS A 1 -16.02 9.38 -3.78
N PRO A 2 -15.33 9.00 -4.87
CA PRO A 2 -15.84 7.99 -5.82
C PRO A 2 -16.22 6.64 -5.18
N TRP A 3 -15.50 6.21 -4.16
CA TRP A 3 -15.70 4.92 -3.49
C TRP A 3 -16.62 4.97 -2.25
N ALA A 4 -17.25 6.12 -1.95
CA ALA A 4 -18.04 6.28 -0.72
C ALA A 4 -19.21 5.28 -0.60
N LYS A 5 -19.75 4.80 -1.73
CA LYS A 5 -20.81 3.78 -1.76
C LYS A 5 -20.41 2.44 -1.14
N HIS A 6 -19.10 2.18 -1.00
CA HIS A 6 -18.57 0.95 -0.41
C HIS A 6 -18.36 1.05 1.11
N GLY A 7 -18.76 2.17 1.74
CA GLY A 7 -18.72 2.33 3.20
C GLY A 7 -17.30 2.14 3.76
N VAL A 8 -17.18 1.29 4.78
CA VAL A 8 -15.89 0.96 5.42
C VAL A 8 -14.88 0.29 4.48
N PHE A 9 -15.31 -0.23 3.34
CA PHE A 9 -14.46 -0.87 2.32
C PHE A 9 -14.05 0.10 1.20
N ALA A 10 -14.37 1.39 1.29
CA ALA A 10 -14.06 2.37 0.25
C ALA A 10 -12.56 2.41 -0.14
N ALA A 11 -11.66 2.32 0.84
CA ALA A 11 -10.21 2.29 0.58
C ALA A 11 -9.76 0.97 -0.05
N LEU A 12 -10.36 -0.16 0.34
CA LEU A 12 -10.07 -1.47 -0.23
C LEU A 12 -10.49 -1.53 -1.72
N GLU A 13 -11.63 -0.93 -2.05
CA GLU A 13 -12.11 -0.85 -3.43
C GLU A 13 -11.24 0.09 -4.29
N PHE A 14 -10.84 1.24 -3.73
CA PHE A 14 -9.87 2.11 -4.39
C PHE A 14 -8.56 1.37 -4.69
N GLN A 15 -8.02 0.66 -3.70
CA GLN A 15 -6.81 -0.13 -3.82
C GLN A 15 -6.96 -1.20 -4.92
N SER A 16 -8.06 -1.96 -4.91
CA SER A 16 -8.32 -3.01 -5.89
C SER A 16 -8.51 -2.46 -7.31
N GLU A 17 -9.17 -1.30 -7.46
CA GLU A 17 -9.33 -0.63 -8.75
C GLU A 17 -7.97 -0.22 -9.35
N VAL A 18 -7.10 0.39 -8.54
CA VAL A 18 -5.76 0.78 -8.96
C VAL A 18 -4.93 -0.46 -9.35
N GLU A 19 -4.91 -1.50 -8.50
CA GLU A 19 -4.22 -2.77 -8.79
C GLU A 19 -4.71 -3.39 -10.12
N ARG A 20 -6.03 -3.49 -10.32
CA ARG A 20 -6.62 -4.04 -11.56
C ARG A 20 -6.27 -3.21 -12.79
N ARG A 21 -6.29 -1.88 -12.67
CA ARG A 21 -5.97 -0.97 -13.79
C ARG A 21 -4.53 -1.11 -14.23
N LEU A 22 -3.58 -1.18 -13.29
CA LEU A 22 -2.16 -1.37 -13.60
C LEU A 22 -1.89 -2.77 -14.16
N PHE A 23 -2.50 -3.81 -13.61
CA PHE A 23 -2.37 -5.17 -14.15
C PHE A 23 -2.95 -5.28 -15.57
N GLY A 24 -4.13 -4.69 -15.81
CA GLY A 24 -4.80 -4.70 -17.11
C GLY A 24 -4.10 -3.91 -18.22
N ALA A 25 -3.11 -3.08 -17.88
CA ALA A 25 -2.25 -2.41 -18.85
C ALA A 25 -1.15 -3.33 -19.43
N GLY A 26 -0.96 -4.52 -18.83
CA GLY A 26 0.03 -5.50 -19.24
C GLY A 26 -0.49 -6.51 -20.25
N ASP A 27 0.33 -7.52 -20.52
CA ASP A 27 0.06 -8.64 -21.42
C ASP A 27 -0.58 -9.85 -20.69
N GLY A 28 -1.06 -9.65 -19.47
CA GLY A 28 -1.54 -10.73 -18.58
C GLY A 28 -0.43 -11.45 -17.82
N SER A 29 0.84 -11.12 -18.06
CA SER A 29 1.95 -11.57 -17.21
C SER A 29 2.02 -10.75 -15.91
N GLN A 30 2.90 -11.16 -14.99
CA GLN A 30 3.19 -10.41 -13.76
C GLN A 30 4.24 -9.32 -13.96
N LYS A 31 4.64 -8.99 -15.20
CA LYS A 31 5.59 -7.88 -15.42
C LYS A 31 5.01 -6.58 -14.88
N GLY A 32 5.88 -5.73 -14.33
CA GLY A 32 5.48 -4.44 -13.76
C GLY A 32 5.47 -3.32 -14.81
N PRO A 33 4.40 -2.52 -14.94
CA PRO A 33 4.45 -1.28 -15.72
C PRO A 33 5.46 -0.31 -15.07
N ALA A 34 6.32 0.29 -15.88
CA ALA A 34 7.36 1.18 -15.37
C ALA A 34 7.69 2.32 -16.34
N LEU A 35 8.33 3.36 -15.79
CA LEU A 35 9.00 4.43 -16.52
C LEU A 35 10.37 4.68 -15.89
N ARG A 36 11.33 5.17 -16.67
CA ARG A 36 12.50 5.80 -16.08
C ARG A 36 12.08 7.00 -15.25
N LEU A 37 12.78 7.26 -14.15
CA LEU A 37 12.47 8.37 -13.25
C LEU A 37 12.36 9.74 -13.96
N PRO A 38 13.26 10.13 -14.88
CA PRO A 38 13.14 11.40 -15.60
C PRO A 38 11.92 11.45 -16.53
N ASP A 39 11.53 10.31 -17.10
CA ASP A 39 10.37 10.23 -18.00
C ASP A 39 9.05 10.24 -17.22
N PHE A 40 9.03 9.59 -16.04
CA PHE A 40 7.94 9.72 -15.07
C PHE A 40 7.77 11.19 -14.65
N ILE A 41 8.85 11.89 -14.31
CA ILE A 41 8.78 13.30 -13.90
C ILE A 41 8.24 14.19 -15.05
N ARG A 42 8.66 13.91 -16.28
CA ARG A 42 8.25 14.66 -17.48
C ARG A 42 6.89 14.25 -18.04
N GLY A 43 6.29 13.16 -17.56
CA GLY A 43 5.04 12.63 -18.09
C GLY A 43 5.15 12.14 -19.54
N ARG A 44 6.17 11.35 -19.86
CA ARG A 44 6.36 10.79 -21.20
C ARG A 44 6.76 9.32 -21.16
N MET A 45 6.59 8.62 -22.27
CA MET A 45 6.99 7.22 -22.39
C MET A 45 8.52 7.06 -22.42
N SER A 46 9.01 6.04 -21.72
CA SER A 46 10.38 5.56 -21.85
C SER A 46 10.51 4.64 -23.07
N THR A 47 11.62 4.76 -23.80
CA THR A 47 11.97 3.87 -24.93
C THR A 47 12.45 2.50 -24.48
N ASP A 48 13.08 2.46 -23.31
CA ASP A 48 13.73 1.31 -22.71
C ASP A 48 13.84 1.53 -21.18
N LEU A 49 14.07 0.45 -20.44
CA LEU A 49 14.11 0.46 -18.98
C LEU A 49 15.44 -0.14 -18.48
N PRO A 50 16.12 0.50 -17.51
CA PRO A 50 17.21 -0.11 -16.75
C PRO A 50 16.84 -1.45 -16.12
N GLY A 51 17.85 -2.25 -15.76
CA GLY A 51 17.65 -3.50 -15.02
C GLY A 51 16.91 -3.29 -13.70
N SER A 52 16.18 -4.32 -13.26
CA SER A 52 15.38 -4.29 -12.04
C SER A 52 15.53 -5.59 -11.26
N SER A 53 15.45 -5.49 -9.93
CA SER A 53 15.37 -6.65 -9.04
C SER A 53 14.00 -7.33 -9.05
N TYR A 54 12.98 -6.70 -9.67
CA TYR A 54 11.66 -7.29 -9.79
C TYR A 54 11.69 -8.47 -10.77
N ILE A 55 11.71 -9.68 -10.22
CA ILE A 55 11.95 -10.95 -10.94
C ILE A 55 11.02 -11.16 -12.15
N PRO A 56 9.71 -10.85 -12.09
CA PRO A 56 8.83 -11.01 -13.26
C PRO A 56 9.23 -10.15 -14.47
N GLY A 57 10.02 -9.09 -14.25
CA GLY A 57 10.46 -8.14 -15.26
C GLY A 57 9.56 -6.90 -15.35
N LEU A 58 9.97 -5.94 -16.17
CA LEU A 58 9.28 -4.66 -16.37
C LEU A 58 8.91 -4.45 -17.83
N TYR A 59 7.93 -3.58 -18.09
CA TYR A 59 7.64 -3.06 -19.43
C TYR A 59 7.33 -1.56 -19.38
N PRO A 60 7.69 -0.77 -20.42
CA PRO A 60 7.35 0.64 -20.47
C PRO A 60 5.83 0.85 -20.51
N ALA A 61 5.29 1.70 -19.63
CA ALA A 61 3.86 1.99 -19.57
C ALA A 61 3.59 3.45 -19.16
N PRO A 62 2.47 4.08 -19.60
CA PRO A 62 2.18 5.48 -19.28
C PRO A 62 1.66 5.62 -17.85
N LEU A 63 2.55 5.55 -16.84
CA LEU A 63 2.17 5.64 -15.42
C LEU A 63 1.47 6.97 -15.07
N TYR A 64 1.72 8.03 -15.84
CA TYR A 64 1.03 9.32 -15.73
C TYR A 64 -0.46 9.25 -16.07
N ASP A 65 -0.87 8.27 -16.89
CA ASP A 65 -2.27 8.00 -17.19
C ASP A 65 -2.84 6.88 -16.31
N LEU A 66 -2.05 5.84 -16.04
CA LEU A 66 -2.49 4.64 -15.32
C LEU A 66 -2.73 4.90 -13.82
N LEU A 67 -1.89 5.70 -13.18
CA LEU A 67 -2.09 6.07 -11.78
C LEU A 67 -3.25 7.07 -11.65
N PRO A 68 -3.94 7.11 -10.50
CA PRO A 68 -4.84 8.21 -10.21
C PRO A 68 -4.08 9.55 -10.26
N ASP A 69 -4.65 10.53 -10.98
CA ASP A 69 -4.00 11.82 -11.25
C ASP A 69 -3.48 12.51 -9.96
N PHE A 70 -4.26 12.45 -8.88
CA PHE A 70 -3.89 13.04 -7.60
C PHE A 70 -2.70 12.35 -6.91
N ILE A 71 -2.42 11.09 -7.24
CA ILE A 71 -1.24 10.34 -6.77
C ILE A 71 -0.06 10.67 -7.67
N TYR A 72 -0.24 10.56 -9.00
CA TYR A 72 0.83 10.83 -9.96
C TYR A 72 1.43 12.22 -9.76
N ARG A 73 0.61 13.27 -9.65
CA ARG A 73 1.10 14.65 -9.45
C ARG A 73 1.93 14.79 -8.18
N ARG A 74 1.46 14.22 -7.06
CA ARG A 74 2.17 14.28 -5.77
C ARG A 74 3.49 13.52 -5.81
N LEU A 75 3.51 12.34 -6.44
CA LEU A 75 4.75 11.57 -6.62
C LEU A 75 5.73 12.32 -7.52
N ARG A 76 5.27 12.86 -8.65
CA ARG A 76 6.08 13.66 -9.57
C ARG A 76 6.75 14.84 -8.87
N ASP A 77 5.97 15.60 -8.10
CA ASP A 77 6.46 16.78 -7.39
C ASP A 77 7.46 16.36 -6.29
N GLY A 78 7.13 15.34 -5.49
CA GLY A 78 8.03 14.82 -4.45
C GLY A 78 9.35 14.26 -4.99
N LEU A 79 9.31 13.49 -6.08
CA LEU A 79 10.49 12.97 -6.74
C LEU A 79 11.34 14.09 -7.37
N THR A 80 10.71 15.16 -7.86
CA THR A 80 11.40 16.35 -8.35
C THR A 80 12.17 17.04 -7.22
N GLU A 81 11.55 17.19 -6.04
CA GLU A 81 12.22 17.78 -4.87
C GLU A 81 13.35 16.87 -4.35
N PHE A 82 13.16 15.55 -4.29
CA PHE A 82 14.23 14.61 -3.93
C PHE A 82 15.43 14.68 -4.87
N GLY A 83 15.20 14.91 -6.16
CA GLY A 83 16.28 15.15 -7.13
C GLY A 83 17.14 16.37 -6.81
N LYS A 84 16.58 17.39 -6.14
CA LYS A 84 17.31 18.59 -5.70
C LYS A 84 18.06 18.35 -4.39
N LEU A 85 17.45 17.58 -3.48
CA LEU A 85 17.98 17.34 -2.13
C LEU A 85 19.07 16.27 -2.10
N MET A 86 19.00 15.27 -2.99
CA MET A 86 19.88 14.11 -2.98
C MET A 86 20.59 13.97 -4.33
N ARG A 87 21.88 14.31 -4.37
CA ARG A 87 22.70 14.17 -5.58
C ARG A 87 22.69 12.71 -6.05
N GLY A 88 22.35 12.51 -7.33
CA GLY A 88 22.27 11.18 -7.95
C GLY A 88 20.91 10.51 -7.85
N TYR A 89 19.97 11.04 -7.06
CA TYR A 89 18.62 10.48 -6.97
C TYR A 89 17.84 10.61 -8.27
N HIS A 90 17.95 11.76 -8.96
CA HIS A 90 17.39 11.95 -10.29
C HIS A 90 18.39 11.47 -11.38
N THR A 91 18.23 10.23 -11.83
CA THR A 91 19.11 9.58 -12.82
C THR A 91 18.30 8.80 -13.87
N ASN A 92 18.88 8.60 -15.07
CA ASN A 92 18.30 7.75 -16.13
C ASN A 92 18.36 6.24 -15.80
N GLU A 93 19.13 5.87 -14.78
CA GLU A 93 19.30 4.48 -14.33
C GLU A 93 18.21 4.04 -13.34
N ALA A 94 17.36 4.95 -12.89
CA ALA A 94 16.30 4.66 -11.94
C ALA A 94 14.97 4.37 -12.65
N ASN A 95 14.26 3.34 -12.17
CA ASN A 95 12.92 2.99 -12.58
C ASN A 95 11.89 3.41 -11.52
N VAL A 96 10.75 3.94 -11.96
CA VAL A 96 9.52 4.04 -11.17
C VAL A 96 8.62 2.88 -11.60
N VAL A 97 8.29 2.00 -10.67
CA VAL A 97 7.64 0.71 -10.94
C VAL A 97 6.27 0.63 -10.29
N ALA A 98 5.25 0.38 -11.10
CA ALA A 98 3.90 0.00 -10.70
C ALA A 98 3.31 0.79 -9.52
N THR A 99 2.57 0.12 -8.64
CA THR A 99 2.02 0.68 -7.40
C THR A 99 2.40 -0.20 -6.23
N GLU A 100 2.83 0.43 -5.13
CA GLU A 100 2.96 -0.21 -3.82
C GLU A 100 1.68 0.10 -3.03
N SER A 101 0.68 -0.78 -3.13
CA SER A 101 -0.70 -0.48 -2.72
C SER A 101 -1.06 -0.94 -1.30
N ARG A 102 -0.22 -1.78 -0.67
CA ARG A 102 -0.55 -2.50 0.58
C ARG A 102 0.36 -2.12 1.74
N THR A 103 0.54 -0.82 1.98
CA THR A 103 1.44 -0.31 3.02
C THR A 103 0.88 -0.40 4.45
N SER A 104 -0.45 -0.45 4.58
CA SER A 104 -1.17 -0.60 5.84
C SER A 104 -2.59 -1.09 5.57
N ALA A 105 -3.29 -1.61 6.59
CA ALA A 105 -4.65 -2.09 6.38
C ALA A 105 -5.62 -0.98 5.91
N PRO A 106 -6.39 -1.23 4.83
CA PRO A 106 -7.34 -0.26 4.28
C PRO A 106 -8.65 -0.17 5.08
N ALA A 107 -8.79 -0.99 6.12
CA ALA A 107 -9.92 -0.99 7.03
C ALA A 107 -9.42 -1.22 8.47
N ARG A 108 -10.18 -0.73 9.45
CA ARG A 108 -9.92 -0.96 10.87
C ARG A 108 -11.11 -1.69 11.49
N ILE A 109 -10.83 -2.83 12.12
CA ILE A 109 -11.84 -3.57 12.88
C ILE A 109 -11.87 -2.96 14.29
N PRO A 110 -13.00 -2.43 14.77
CA PRO A 110 -13.05 -1.73 16.04
C PRO A 110 -12.81 -2.71 17.19
N ARG A 111 -12.05 -2.26 18.19
CA ARG A 111 -11.90 -2.95 19.47
C ARG A 111 -11.88 -1.93 20.60
N ASP A 112 -12.41 -2.31 21.74
CA ASP A 112 -12.34 -1.53 22.96
C ASP A 112 -10.89 -1.41 23.46
N ALA A 113 -10.53 -0.26 24.03
CA ALA A 113 -9.15 0.06 24.35
C ALA A 113 -8.62 -0.70 25.59
N GLU A 114 -9.51 -1.12 26.49
CA GLU A 114 -9.15 -1.77 27.75
C GLU A 114 -9.21 -3.30 27.63
N THR A 115 -10.33 -3.79 27.11
CA THR A 115 -10.59 -5.22 26.94
C THR A 115 -9.93 -5.79 25.69
N LEU A 116 -9.63 -4.95 24.69
CA LEU A 116 -9.16 -5.35 23.36
C LEU A 116 -10.15 -6.21 22.56
N MET A 117 -11.40 -6.32 23.02
CA MET A 117 -12.46 -7.05 22.33
C MET A 117 -13.24 -6.16 21.38
N HIS A 118 -13.87 -6.75 20.37
CA HIS A 118 -14.85 -6.06 19.54
C HIS A 118 -16.06 -5.62 20.40
N PRO A 119 -16.50 -4.35 20.35
CA PRO A 119 -17.59 -3.83 21.20
C PRO A 119 -18.92 -4.59 21.06
N GLU A 120 -19.19 -5.13 19.88
CA GLU A 120 -20.43 -5.85 19.57
C GLU A 120 -20.28 -7.38 19.60
N MET A 121 -19.06 -7.90 19.84
CA MET A 121 -18.80 -9.34 19.81
C MET A 121 -17.79 -9.72 20.90
N PRO A 122 -18.26 -9.94 22.15
CA PRO A 122 -17.41 -10.43 23.23
C PRO A 122 -16.70 -11.72 22.83
N GLY A 123 -15.41 -11.82 23.16
CA GLY A 123 -14.56 -12.94 22.76
C GLY A 123 -13.88 -12.80 21.39
N LEU A 124 -14.25 -11.81 20.56
CA LEU A 124 -13.51 -11.46 19.34
C LEU A 124 -12.43 -10.42 19.65
N PHE A 125 -11.17 -10.72 19.33
CA PHE A 125 -10.02 -9.83 19.57
C PHE A 125 -9.33 -9.42 18.27
N PRO A 126 -9.71 -8.30 17.64
CA PRO A 126 -9.00 -7.78 16.48
C PRO A 126 -7.54 -7.45 16.82
N CYS A 127 -6.59 -7.96 16.03
CA CYS A 127 -5.16 -7.91 16.33
C CYS A 127 -4.30 -7.67 15.09
N GLY A 128 -3.17 -6.98 15.28
CA GLY A 128 -2.11 -6.83 14.28
C GLY A 128 -2.46 -5.90 13.11
N GLU A 129 -1.70 -6.05 12.03
CA GLU A 129 -1.82 -5.17 10.86
C GLU A 129 -3.17 -5.34 10.17
N GLY A 130 -3.63 -6.57 9.96
CA GLY A 130 -4.91 -6.84 9.30
C GLY A 130 -6.13 -6.21 10.00
N ALA A 131 -6.08 -6.05 11.32
CA ALA A 131 -7.12 -5.35 12.09
C ALA A 131 -6.92 -3.82 12.14
N GLY A 132 -5.77 -3.32 11.70
CA GLY A 132 -5.42 -1.90 11.66
C GLY A 132 -4.76 -1.36 12.95
N TYR A 133 -4.17 -2.22 13.79
CA TYR A 133 -3.50 -1.84 15.05
C TYR A 133 -1.97 -1.95 15.04
N ALA A 134 -1.40 -2.37 13.91
CA ALA A 134 0.05 -2.43 13.69
C ALA A 134 0.39 -2.05 12.24
N GLY A 135 1.68 -1.76 11.99
CA GLY A 135 2.17 -1.36 10.67
C GLY A 135 3.55 -1.95 10.33
N GLY A 136 3.90 -3.06 10.96
CA GLY A 136 5.19 -3.72 10.78
C GLY A 136 5.43 -4.82 11.81
N ILE A 137 6.43 -5.66 11.55
CA ILE A 137 6.69 -6.92 12.29
C ILE A 137 6.70 -6.72 13.81
N ILE A 138 7.50 -5.78 14.31
CA ILE A 138 7.64 -5.54 15.76
C ILE A 138 6.33 -5.04 16.36
N SER A 139 5.67 -4.07 15.73
CA SER A 139 4.39 -3.55 16.22
C SER A 139 3.28 -4.59 16.23
N ALA A 140 3.25 -5.49 15.24
CA ALA A 140 2.27 -6.57 15.17
C ALA A 140 2.53 -7.62 16.26
N ALA A 141 3.80 -7.95 16.52
CA ALA A 141 4.16 -8.86 17.61
C ALA A 141 3.79 -8.28 18.98
N MET A 142 4.08 -7.00 19.22
CA MET A 142 3.70 -6.30 20.45
C MET A 142 2.19 -6.25 20.65
N ASP A 143 1.43 -5.99 19.58
CA ASP A 143 -0.03 -6.02 19.64
C ASP A 143 -0.56 -7.44 19.95
N GLY A 144 0.03 -8.45 19.32
CA GLY A 144 -0.26 -9.86 19.60
C GLY A 144 -0.05 -10.26 21.05
N GLN A 145 1.05 -9.83 21.67
CA GLN A 145 1.29 -10.09 23.10
C GLN A 145 0.24 -9.42 23.98
N LYS A 146 -0.14 -8.18 23.70
CA LYS A 146 -1.19 -7.47 24.46
C LYS A 146 -2.54 -8.18 24.34
N VAL A 147 -2.90 -8.62 23.14
CA VAL A 147 -4.14 -9.37 22.88
C VAL A 147 -4.11 -10.72 23.59
N ALA A 148 -2.99 -11.46 23.56
CA ALA A 148 -2.87 -12.73 24.28
C ALA A 148 -3.10 -12.57 25.79
N LEU A 149 -2.52 -11.53 26.41
CA LEU A 149 -2.75 -11.22 27.83
C LEU A 149 -4.21 -10.81 28.11
N ALA A 150 -4.90 -10.16 27.15
CA ALA A 150 -6.31 -9.83 27.30
C ALA A 150 -7.21 -11.06 27.21
N VAL A 151 -6.89 -11.99 26.31
CA VAL A 151 -7.56 -13.30 26.22
C VAL A 151 -7.39 -14.08 27.53
N GLU A 152 -6.17 -14.14 28.08
CA GLU A 152 -5.91 -14.78 29.37
C GLU A 152 -6.79 -14.19 30.49
N ARG A 153 -6.82 -12.85 30.63
CA ARG A 153 -7.66 -12.17 31.63
C ARG A 153 -9.14 -12.52 31.47
N MET A 154 -9.65 -12.55 30.24
CA MET A 154 -11.05 -12.90 29.97
C MET A 154 -11.35 -14.34 30.37
N LEU A 155 -10.46 -15.29 30.05
CA LEU A 155 -10.66 -16.70 30.39
C LEU A 155 -10.65 -16.92 31.91
N LEU A 156 -9.75 -16.26 32.63
CA LEU A 156 -9.67 -16.35 34.09
C LEU A 156 -10.86 -15.70 34.82
N ALA A 157 -11.43 -14.63 34.27
CA ALA A 157 -12.61 -13.99 34.85
C ALA A 157 -13.91 -14.80 34.65
N ASN A 158 -13.92 -15.73 33.70
CA ASN A 158 -15.06 -16.59 33.37
C ASN A 158 -14.94 -18.02 33.94
N ALA A 159 -13.87 -18.32 34.67
CA ALA A 159 -13.63 -19.59 35.35
C ALA A 159 -14.17 -19.56 36.79
#